data_AF-A0A9W4ST82-F1
#
_entry.id   AF-A0A9W4ST82-F1
#
_cell.length_a   1.000
_cell.length_b   1.000
_cell.length_c   1.000
_cell.angle_alpha   90.00
_cell.angle_beta   90.00
_cell.angle_gamma   90.00
#
_symmetry.space_group_name_H-M   'P 1'
#
loop_
_entity.id
_entity.type
_entity.pdbx_description
1 polymer ?
#
loop_
_entity_poly.entity_id
_entity_poly.type
_entity_poly.pdbx_seq_one_letter_code
_entity_poly.pdbx_strand_id
1 'polypeptide(L)'
;MDSNWQNNLSSDENNDQPSTSQNFGADEVMLKAKNQWNAHSEELLLLFLVERIEDVKKLKKRGITAKNVKGKLWNDATVMLRSYNYVFNAKKCAIKYKELIQNEKKG
;
A
#
# COMPACT_ATOMS: atom_id res chain seq x y z
N MET A 1 -23.66 -61.62 -19.42
CA MET A 1 -23.21 -60.21 -19.43
C MET A 1 -23.91 -59.49 -18.29
N ASP A 2 -23.81 -60.01 -17.06
CA ASP A 2 -22.67 -59.95 -16.12
C ASP A 2 -22.71 -58.65 -15.33
N SER A 3 -23.14 -58.73 -14.08
CA SER A 3 -22.95 -57.67 -13.09
C SER A 3 -22.52 -58.32 -11.78
N ASN A 4 -21.20 -58.48 -11.70
CA ASN A 4 -20.46 -58.97 -10.56
C ASN A 4 -20.32 -57.82 -9.55
N TRP A 5 -20.87 -57.99 -8.36
CA TRP A 5 -20.68 -57.10 -7.21
C TRP A 5 -19.60 -57.68 -6.32
N GLN A 6 -18.46 -56.97 -6.18
CA GLN A 6 -17.54 -57.05 -5.03
C GLN A 6 -16.29 -56.19 -5.27
N ASN A 7 -16.09 -55.11 -4.50
CA ASN A 7 -15.23 -55.11 -3.30
C ASN A 7 -14.76 -53.70 -2.89
N ASN A 8 -14.80 -53.47 -1.59
CA ASN A 8 -14.12 -52.39 -0.84
C ASN A 8 -12.60 -52.44 -1.02
N LEU A 9 -11.91 -51.28 -1.02
CA LEU A 9 -10.90 -50.95 -0.01
C LEU A 9 -10.44 -49.47 -0.10
N SER A 10 -10.31 -48.86 1.07
CA SER A 10 -9.79 -47.52 1.38
C SER A 10 -8.32 -47.33 0.98
N SER A 11 -7.93 -46.13 0.53
CA SER A 11 -7.17 -45.16 1.34
C SER A 11 -6.62 -44.00 0.52
N ASP A 12 -6.79 -42.82 1.10
CA ASP A 12 -5.87 -41.67 1.13
C ASP A 12 -4.98 -41.37 -0.09
N GLU A 13 -5.21 -40.22 -0.73
CA GLU A 13 -4.29 -39.07 -0.62
C GLU A 13 -4.89 -37.90 -1.41
N ASN A 14 -4.90 -36.74 -0.77
CA ASN A 14 -5.45 -35.51 -1.32
C ASN A 14 -4.65 -35.07 -2.55
N ASN A 15 -5.35 -35.12 -3.68
CA ASN A 15 -5.31 -34.23 -4.82
C ASN A 15 -4.64 -32.86 -4.54
N ASP A 16 -3.58 -32.53 -5.27
CA ASP A 16 -3.71 -31.70 -6.47
C ASP A 16 -2.33 -31.40 -7.07
N GLN A 17 -2.15 -31.86 -8.30
CA GLN A 17 -1.03 -31.57 -9.18
C GLN A 17 -0.84 -30.05 -9.39
N PRO A 18 0.41 -29.57 -9.53
CA PRO A 18 0.67 -28.23 -10.00
C PRO A 18 0.48 -28.17 -11.52
N SER A 19 -0.64 -27.62 -11.98
CA SER A 19 -0.84 -27.33 -13.40
C SER A 19 -0.58 -25.85 -13.67
N THR A 20 0.64 -25.62 -14.16
CA THR A 20 1.17 -24.46 -14.88
C THR A 20 0.13 -23.65 -15.64
N SER A 21 0.12 -22.32 -15.44
CA SER A 21 -0.35 -21.38 -16.46
C SER A 21 0.45 -20.07 -16.44
N GLN A 22 1.29 -19.96 -17.48
CA GLN A 22 1.74 -18.79 -18.22
C GLN A 22 2.66 -17.73 -17.57
N ASN A 23 3.87 -17.71 -18.13
CA ASN A 23 4.93 -16.70 -18.07
C ASN A 23 4.44 -15.25 -18.24
N PHE A 24 4.85 -14.38 -17.32
CA PHE A 24 5.44 -13.10 -17.71
C PHE A 24 6.83 -13.04 -17.07
N GLY A 25 7.86 -13.08 -17.91
CA GLY A 25 9.22 -12.83 -17.49
C GLY A 25 9.32 -11.41 -16.95
N ALA A 26 9.49 -11.30 -15.64
CA ALA A 26 9.97 -10.10 -15.01
C ALA A 26 11.22 -10.52 -14.22
N ASP A 27 12.36 -10.51 -14.90
CA ASP A 27 13.66 -10.29 -14.26
C ASP A 27 13.73 -8.85 -13.69
N GLU A 28 12.68 -8.46 -12.97
CA GLU A 28 12.62 -7.24 -12.21
C GLU A 28 12.69 -7.72 -10.76
N VAL A 29 13.90 -7.66 -10.21
CA VAL A 29 14.19 -7.80 -8.79
C VAL A 29 13.00 -7.23 -8.03
N MET A 30 12.17 -8.07 -7.41
CA MET A 30 11.01 -7.62 -6.63
C MET A 30 11.55 -6.71 -5.54
N LEU A 31 11.57 -5.41 -5.80
CA LEU A 31 12.10 -4.43 -4.88
C LEU A 31 11.10 -4.42 -3.72
N LYS A 32 11.47 -5.16 -2.66
CA LYS A 32 10.58 -5.44 -1.52
C LYS A 32 9.94 -4.14 -1.08
N ALA A 33 8.62 -4.06 -1.22
CA ALA A 33 7.87 -2.84 -0.98
C ALA A 33 8.20 -2.30 0.42
N LYS A 34 8.68 -1.06 0.49
CA LYS A 34 9.17 -0.45 1.74
C LYS A 34 7.98 0.07 2.53
N ASN A 35 7.77 -0.45 3.73
CA ASN A 35 6.66 -0.08 4.62
C ASN A 35 7.11 0.73 5.85
N GLN A 36 8.39 1.11 5.90
CA GLN A 36 9.04 1.90 6.94
C GLN A 36 9.46 3.27 6.38
N TRP A 37 9.29 4.31 7.18
CA TRP A 37 9.78 5.64 6.86
C TRP A 37 11.31 5.67 6.95
N ASN A 38 11.92 6.27 5.94
CA ASN A 38 13.32 6.66 5.90
C ASN A 38 13.43 8.11 5.40
N ALA A 39 14.62 8.69 5.48
CA ALA A 39 14.88 10.08 5.08
C ALA A 39 14.35 10.40 3.68
N HIS A 40 14.56 9.51 2.70
CA HIS A 40 14.10 9.73 1.33
C HIS A 40 12.57 9.73 1.21
N SER A 41 11.88 8.79 1.85
CA SER A 41 10.41 8.77 1.86
C SER A 41 9.78 9.97 2.59
N GLU A 42 10.47 10.49 3.61
CA GLU A 42 10.06 11.69 4.34
C GLU A 42 10.23 12.93 3.48
N GLU A 43 11.37 13.05 2.80
CA GLU A 43 11.64 14.11 1.83
C GLU A 43 10.61 14.13 0.70
N LEU A 44 10.32 12.98 0.08
CA LEU A 44 9.29 12.87 -0.95
C LEU A 44 7.92 13.34 -0.44
N LEU A 45 7.53 12.94 0.78
CA LEU A 45 6.28 13.40 1.38
C LEU A 45 6.27 14.92 1.58
N LEU A 46 7.37 15.49 2.07
CA LEU A 46 7.48 16.94 2.29
C LEU A 46 7.43 17.72 0.97
N LEU A 47 8.19 17.31 -0.05
CA LEU A 47 8.19 17.92 -1.38
C LEU A 47 6.77 17.97 -1.96
N PHE A 48 6.06 16.84 -1.94
CA PHE A 48 4.67 16.77 -2.39
C PHE A 48 3.74 17.73 -1.64
N LEU A 49 3.94 17.89 -0.32
CA LEU A 49 3.13 18.78 0.49
C LEU A 49 3.46 20.26 0.26
N VAL A 50 4.73 20.58 -0.05
CA VAL A 50 5.17 21.93 -0.42
C VAL A 50 4.56 22.35 -1.76
N GLU A 51 4.57 21.47 -2.76
CA GLU A 51 3.91 21.71 -4.05
C GLU A 51 2.40 21.93 -3.90
N ARG A 52 1.80 21.34 -2.86
CA ARG A 52 0.38 21.46 -2.53
C ARG A 52 0.11 22.30 -1.28
N ILE A 53 0.92 23.34 -1.06
CA ILE A 53 0.84 24.17 0.14
C ILE A 53 -0.56 24.77 0.38
N GLU A 54 -1.30 25.09 -0.67
CA GLU A 54 -2.67 25.61 -0.56
C GLU A 54 -3.66 24.58 0.02
N ASP A 55 -3.48 23.30 -0.31
CA ASP A 55 -4.28 22.23 0.27
C ASP A 55 -3.84 21.91 1.69
N VAL A 56 -2.53 22.01 1.97
CA VAL A 56 -1.99 21.89 3.33
C VAL A 56 -2.53 23.00 4.24
N LYS A 57 -2.62 24.25 3.77
CA LYS A 57 -3.23 25.36 4.51
C LYS A 57 -4.69 25.08 4.86
N LYS A 58 -5.43 24.39 3.98
CA LYS A 58 -6.83 24.01 4.21
C LYS A 58 -6.99 22.90 5.26
N LEU A 59 -5.93 22.15 5.60
CA LEU A 59 -5.98 21.12 6.65
C LEU A 59 -6.35 21.68 8.04
N LYS A 60 -6.06 22.97 8.29
CA LYS A 60 -6.39 23.65 9.55
C LYS A 60 -7.85 24.10 9.62
N LYS A 61 -8.58 24.13 8.49
CA LYS A 61 -9.96 24.61 8.42
C LYS A 61 -10.94 23.50 8.80
N ARG A 62 -12.06 23.86 9.44
CA ARG A 62 -13.16 22.94 9.77
C ARG A 62 -14.26 23.03 8.70
N GLY A 63 -14.86 21.90 8.33
CA GLY A 63 -15.97 21.83 7.35
C GLY A 63 -15.90 20.63 6.40
N ILE A 64 -16.97 20.37 5.64
CA ILE A 64 -17.08 19.24 4.71
C ILE A 64 -16.04 19.36 3.57
N THR A 65 -15.93 20.53 2.95
CA THR A 65 -14.93 20.80 1.91
C THR A 65 -13.51 20.54 2.41
N ALA A 66 -13.20 20.91 3.65
CA ALA A 66 -11.89 20.64 4.26
C ALA A 66 -11.65 19.14 4.51
N LYS A 67 -12.69 18.37 4.87
CA LYS A 67 -12.58 16.90 5.00
C LYS A 67 -12.29 16.24 3.64
N ASN A 68 -12.94 16.68 2.57
CA ASN A 68 -12.75 16.14 1.22
C ASN A 68 -11.33 16.46 0.70
N VAL A 69 -10.88 17.71 0.85
CA VAL A 69 -9.51 18.13 0.50
C VAL A 69 -8.48 17.32 1.28
N LYS A 70 -8.70 17.12 2.59
CA LYS A 70 -7.81 16.32 3.44
C LYS A 70 -7.72 14.87 2.96
N GLY A 71 -8.86 14.23 2.69
CA GLY A 71 -8.88 12.85 2.20
C GLY A 71 -8.15 12.70 0.87
N LYS A 72 -8.42 13.60 -0.08
CA LYS A 72 -7.77 13.60 -1.39
C LYS A 72 -6.25 13.82 -1.27
N LEU A 73 -5.81 14.80 -0.48
CA LEU A 73 -4.39 15.11 -0.29
C LEU A 73 -3.59 13.89 0.16
N TRP A 74 -4.08 13.15 1.16
CA TRP A 74 -3.37 12.00 1.71
C TRP A 74 -3.46 10.75 0.83
N ASN A 75 -4.55 10.60 0.07
CA ASN A 75 -4.63 9.56 -0.96
C ASN A 75 -3.66 9.84 -2.10
N ASP A 76 -3.59 11.08 -2.60
CA ASP A 76 -2.66 11.47 -3.66
C ASP A 76 -1.20 11.27 -3.20
N ALA A 77 -0.88 11.61 -1.94
CA ALA A 77 0.43 11.32 -1.35
C ALA A 77 0.76 9.81 -1.33
N THR A 78 -0.25 8.97 -1.08
CA THR A 78 -0.09 7.51 -1.09
C THR A 78 0.24 7.00 -2.50
N VAL A 79 -0.45 7.52 -3.52
CA VAL A 79 -0.20 7.16 -4.92
C VAL A 79 1.20 7.59 -5.35
N MET A 80 1.60 8.81 -5.00
CA MET A 80 2.96 9.31 -5.27
C MET A 80 4.00 8.40 -4.60
N LEU A 81 3.89 8.13 -3.30
CA LEU A 81 4.89 7.29 -2.60
C LEU A 81 4.97 5.87 -3.17
N ARG A 82 3.85 5.33 -3.66
CA ARG A 82 3.82 4.02 -4.32
C ARG A 82 4.65 3.98 -5.60
N SER A 83 4.74 5.07 -6.38
CA SER A 83 5.62 5.11 -7.56
C SER A 83 7.10 5.02 -7.22
N TYR A 84 7.46 5.23 -5.94
CA TYR A 84 8.81 5.08 -5.41
C TYR A 84 8.97 3.80 -4.56
N ASN A 85 8.09 2.82 -4.74
CA ASN A 85 8.08 1.54 -4.00
C ASN A 85 7.85 1.67 -2.48
N TYR A 86 7.23 2.77 -2.03
CA TYR A 86 6.81 2.95 -0.64
C TYR A 86 5.32 2.64 -0.47
N VAL A 87 5.00 1.74 0.46
CA VAL A 87 3.62 1.31 0.73
C VAL A 87 3.15 1.89 2.05
N PHE A 88 2.64 3.11 1.95
CA PHE A 88 1.94 3.79 3.04
C PHE A 88 0.46 3.94 2.69
N ASN A 89 -0.37 4.15 3.71
CA ASN A 89 -1.76 4.55 3.49
C ASN A 89 -1.94 6.01 3.90
N ALA A 90 -3.05 6.61 3.48
CA ALA A 90 -3.36 8.01 3.78
C ALA A 90 -3.25 8.35 5.27
N LYS A 91 -3.65 7.43 6.16
CA LYS A 91 -3.52 7.62 7.61
C LYS A 91 -2.06 7.70 8.05
N LYS A 92 -1.19 6.82 7.54
CA LYS A 92 0.26 6.84 7.82
C LYS A 92 0.90 8.15 7.34
N CYS A 93 0.58 8.60 6.12
CA CYS A 93 1.09 9.88 5.61
C CYS A 93 0.66 11.06 6.49
N ALA A 94 -0.61 11.08 6.89
CA ALA A 94 -1.14 12.14 7.77
C ALA A 94 -0.50 12.14 9.17
N ILE A 95 -0.25 10.97 9.74
CA ILE A 95 0.44 10.83 11.04
C ILE A 95 1.88 11.32 10.90
N LYS A 96 2.60 10.85 9.87
CA LYS A 96 4.00 11.20 9.67
C LYS A 96 4.20 12.70 9.46
N TYR A 97 3.34 13.34 8.67
CA TYR A 97 3.38 14.79 8.52
C TYR A 97 3.21 15.52 9.87
N LYS A 98 2.31 15.05 10.74
CA LYS A 98 2.13 15.63 12.08
C LYS A 98 3.39 15.50 12.94
N GLU A 99 4.08 14.36 12.86
CA GLU A 99 5.34 14.13 13.58
C GLU A 99 6.43 15.09 13.08
N LEU A 100 6.59 15.21 11.75
CA LEU A 100 7.58 16.09 11.12
C LEU A 100 7.39 17.56 11.55
N ILE A 101 6.17 18.10 11.48
CA ILE A 101 5.89 19.49 11.88
C ILE A 101 5.96 19.72 13.40
N GLN A 102 5.84 18.67 14.22
CA GLN A 102 5.98 18.79 15.67
C GLN A 102 7.45 18.80 16.08
N ASN A 103 8.30 18.06 15.37
CA ASN A 103 9.73 18.06 15.58
C ASN A 103 10.36 19.42 15.22
N GLU A 104 9.89 20.06 14.14
CA GLU A 104 10.35 21.41 13.77
C GLU A 104 9.97 22.51 14.78
N LYS A 105 8.97 22.29 15.63
CA LYS A 105 8.54 23.29 16.63
C LYS A 105 9.30 23.22 17.96
N LYS A 106 10.16 22.22 18.13
CA LYS A 106 10.92 21.98 19.36
C LYS A 106 12.42 22.30 19.23
N GLY A 107 12.87 22.68 18.03
CA GLY A 107 14.20 23.25 17.78
C GLY A 107 14.11 24.76 17.71
#